data_AF-A0A6V8DKI7-F1
#
_entry.id   AF-A0A6V8DKI7-F1
#
_cell.length_a   1.000
_cell.length_b   1.000
_cell.length_c   1.000
_cell.angle_alpha   90.00
_cell.angle_beta   90.00
_cell.angle_gamma   90.00
#
_symmetry.space_group_name_H-M   'P 1'
#
loop_
_entity.id
_entity.type
_entity.pdbx_description
1 polymer ?
#
loop_
_entity_poly.entity_id
_entity_poly.type
_entity_poly.pdbx_seq_one_letter_code
_entity_poly.pdbx_strand_id
1 'polypeptide(L)'
;SVVDNTFASPWACNPIKMGFDLVIHSGTKYLGGHADLTAGFVAGKKQLIAEIFHTKIYFGGAADPHMCYLLERGMRTLHARMPIHASNSADIAKRLEGHDMVEKVIHTSLESHPDFEIANRTMPRGSGMLAFVIKGGDDSALKFMKSLDIIFEATSLGGVESLVE
;
A
#
# COMPACT_ATOMS: atom_id res chain seq x y z
N SER A 1 -13.87 -5.71 -15.35
CA SER A 1 -13.69 -5.35 -13.93
C SER A 1 -12.30 -4.77 -13.73
N VAL A 2 -12.17 -3.82 -12.80
CA VAL A 2 -10.90 -3.13 -12.50
C VAL A 2 -10.70 -3.17 -11.00
N VAL A 3 -9.45 -3.32 -10.54
CA VAL A 3 -9.09 -3.24 -9.13
C VAL A 3 -7.80 -2.47 -8.93
N ASP A 4 -7.77 -1.62 -7.92
CA ASP A 4 -6.56 -0.95 -7.46
C ASP A 4 -5.84 -1.87 -6.47
N ASN A 5 -4.61 -2.26 -6.80
CA ASN A 5 -3.79 -3.19 -6.03
C ASN A 5 -2.61 -2.46 -5.35
N THR A 6 -2.73 -1.15 -5.11
CA THR A 6 -1.67 -0.31 -4.52
C THR A 6 -1.24 -0.80 -3.14
N PHE A 7 -2.18 -1.10 -2.23
CA PHE A 7 -1.86 -1.47 -0.84
C PHE A 7 -1.33 -2.89 -0.69
N ALA A 8 -1.87 -3.85 -1.44
CA ALA A 8 -1.37 -5.22 -1.40
C ALA A 8 -0.08 -5.38 -2.23
N SER A 9 0.05 -4.59 -3.31
CA SER A 9 1.05 -4.75 -4.37
C SER A 9 0.98 -6.14 -5.04
N PRO A 10 1.68 -6.38 -6.17
CA PRO A 10 1.77 -7.71 -6.77
C PRO A 10 2.45 -8.75 -5.87
N TRP A 11 3.12 -8.29 -4.80
CA TRP A 11 3.75 -9.16 -3.81
C TRP A 11 2.73 -9.99 -3.03
N ALA A 12 1.67 -9.36 -2.53
CA ALA A 12 0.70 -10.00 -1.64
C ALA A 12 -0.54 -10.52 -2.38
N CYS A 13 -0.99 -9.80 -3.42
CA CYS A 13 -2.18 -10.15 -4.18
C CYS A 13 -1.90 -10.05 -5.69
N ASN A 14 -2.40 -11.03 -6.46
CA ASN A 14 -2.39 -10.98 -7.92
C ASN A 14 -3.83 -11.08 -8.44
N PRO A 15 -4.55 -9.94 -8.56
CA PRO A 15 -5.95 -9.96 -8.96
C PRO A 15 -6.20 -10.47 -10.38
N ILE A 16 -5.22 -10.38 -11.29
CA ILE A 16 -5.34 -10.96 -12.63
C ILE A 16 -5.56 -12.47 -12.56
N LYS A 17 -4.86 -13.16 -11.63
CA LYS A 17 -5.07 -14.60 -11.39
C LYS A 17 -6.43 -14.91 -10.75
N MET A 18 -7.08 -13.91 -10.17
CA MET A 18 -8.40 -14.00 -9.55
C MET A 18 -9.54 -13.67 -10.53
N GLY A 19 -9.21 -13.38 -11.80
CA GLY A 19 -10.20 -13.12 -12.86
C GLY A 19 -10.54 -11.65 -13.11
N PHE A 20 -9.81 -10.71 -12.50
CA PHE A 20 -9.96 -9.29 -12.83
C PHE A 20 -9.37 -8.98 -14.22
N ASP A 21 -10.03 -8.11 -14.99
CA ASP A 21 -9.59 -7.78 -16.34
C ASP A 21 -8.40 -6.82 -16.36
N LEU A 22 -8.41 -5.86 -15.42
CA LEU A 22 -7.39 -4.83 -15.26
C LEU A 22 -7.02 -4.65 -13.78
N VAL A 23 -5.73 -4.43 -13.54
CA VAL A 23 -5.15 -4.06 -12.26
C VAL A 23 -4.49 -2.70 -12.42
N ILE A 24 -4.77 -1.79 -11.51
CA ILE A 24 -4.13 -0.47 -11.43
C ILE A 24 -3.26 -0.43 -10.19
N HIS A 25 -2.14 0.29 -10.29
CA HIS A 25 -1.29 0.60 -9.17
C HIS A 25 -0.87 2.08 -9.22
N SER A 26 -0.81 2.70 -8.05
CA SER A 26 0.11 3.81 -7.82
C SER A 26 1.53 3.26 -7.65
N GLY A 27 2.36 3.45 -8.67
CA GLY A 27 3.78 3.13 -8.64
C GLY A 27 4.57 4.00 -7.65
N THR A 28 4.01 5.15 -7.24
CA THR A 28 4.54 6.04 -6.19
C THR A 28 4.73 5.35 -4.85
N LYS A 29 3.93 4.31 -4.57
CA LYS A 29 3.84 3.68 -3.24
C LYS A 29 4.82 2.51 -3.14
N TYR A 30 4.39 1.32 -2.73
CA TYR A 30 5.27 0.18 -2.48
C TYR A 30 6.20 -0.21 -3.64
N LEU A 31 5.78 0.03 -4.89
CA LEU A 31 6.53 -0.38 -6.07
C LEU A 31 7.78 0.47 -6.30
N GLY A 32 7.63 1.80 -6.29
CA GLY A 32 8.75 2.72 -6.23
C GLY A 32 9.47 2.58 -4.89
N GLY A 33 8.74 2.75 -3.79
CA GLY A 33 9.16 2.36 -2.44
C GLY A 33 10.25 3.21 -1.81
N HIS A 34 10.64 4.32 -2.45
CA HIS A 34 11.74 5.20 -1.99
C HIS A 34 11.32 6.68 -1.94
N ALA A 35 10.01 6.96 -1.99
CA ALA A 35 9.44 8.31 -1.87
C ALA A 35 10.02 9.38 -2.82
N ASP A 36 10.56 8.96 -3.98
CA ASP A 36 11.36 9.79 -4.89
C ASP A 36 10.80 9.87 -6.32
N LEU A 37 9.60 9.31 -6.55
CA LEU A 37 8.96 9.30 -7.86
C LEU A 37 7.43 9.33 -7.75
N THR A 38 6.76 9.84 -8.78
CA THR A 38 5.31 9.67 -8.96
C THR A 38 5.04 8.84 -10.20
N ALA A 39 4.29 7.74 -10.05
CA ALA A 39 3.97 6.84 -11.15
C ALA A 39 2.58 6.23 -11.00
N GLY A 40 1.93 5.98 -12.13
CA GLY A 40 0.73 5.15 -12.23
C GLY A 40 0.87 4.18 -13.39
N PHE A 41 0.37 2.96 -13.22
CA PHE A 41 0.31 2.01 -14.33
C PHE A 41 -0.89 1.09 -14.23
N VAL A 42 -1.24 0.53 -15.38
CA VAL A 42 -2.32 -0.43 -15.55
C VAL A 42 -1.77 -1.68 -16.22
N ALA A 43 -2.15 -2.84 -15.73
CA ALA A 43 -1.79 -4.15 -16.27
C ALA A 43 -3.05 -4.99 -16.49
N GLY A 44 -3.08 -5.79 -17.55
CA GLY A 44 -4.20 -6.68 -17.83
C GLY A 44 -4.20 -7.22 -19.26
N LYS A 45 -5.38 -7.57 -19.76
CA LYS A 45 -5.54 -8.20 -21.09
C LYS A 45 -5.03 -7.29 -22.22
N LYS A 46 -4.30 -7.88 -23.18
CA LYS A 46 -3.67 -7.17 -24.30
C LYS A 46 -4.64 -6.25 -25.06
N GLN A 47 -5.85 -6.73 -25.33
CA GLN A 47 -6.87 -5.99 -26.08
C GLN A 47 -7.28 -4.71 -25.34
N LEU A 48 -7.54 -4.80 -24.03
CA LEU A 48 -7.91 -3.67 -23.19
C LEU A 48 -6.74 -2.68 -23.03
N ILE A 49 -5.52 -3.18 -22.86
CA ILE A 49 -4.32 -2.31 -22.78
C ILE A 49 -4.10 -1.57 -24.09
N ALA A 50 -4.35 -2.19 -25.25
CA ALA A 50 -4.26 -1.52 -26.55
C ALA A 50 -5.24 -0.34 -26.64
N GLU A 51 -6.49 -0.54 -26.22
CA GLU A 51 -7.50 0.53 -26.17
C GLU A 51 -7.09 1.67 -25.22
N ILE A 52 -6.60 1.34 -24.02
CA ILE A 52 -6.13 2.33 -23.05
C ILE A 52 -4.90 3.10 -23.57
N PHE A 53 -4.00 2.42 -24.29
CA PHE A 53 -2.80 3.05 -24.84
C PHE A 53 -3.14 4.15 -25.84
N HIS A 54 -4.16 3.94 -26.70
CA HIS A 54 -4.66 5.00 -27.58
C HIS A 54 -5.12 6.22 -26.78
N THR A 55 -5.93 6.01 -25.73
CA THR A 55 -6.39 7.07 -24.84
C THR A 55 -5.23 7.81 -24.17
N LYS A 56 -4.23 7.08 -23.66
CA LYS A 56 -3.01 7.66 -23.05
C LYS A 56 -2.27 8.61 -24.01
N ILE A 57 -2.21 8.27 -25.31
CA ILE A 57 -1.57 9.13 -26.32
C ILE A 57 -2.29 10.48 -26.40
N TYR A 58 -3.63 10.47 -26.47
CA TYR A 58 -4.42 11.70 -26.60
C TYR A 58 -4.38 12.57 -25.35
N PHE A 59 -4.42 11.98 -24.15
CA PHE A 59 -4.38 12.73 -22.89
C PHE A 59 -2.97 13.15 -22.45
N GLY A 60 -1.92 12.67 -23.11
CA GLY A 60 -0.54 13.10 -22.85
C GLY A 60 0.07 12.59 -21.54
N GLY A 61 -0.49 11.55 -20.93
CA GLY A 61 0.03 10.92 -19.71
C GLY A 61 1.29 10.06 -19.96
N ALA A 62 2.31 10.63 -20.61
CA ALA A 62 3.56 9.93 -20.91
C ALA A 62 4.42 9.78 -19.65
N ALA A 63 5.05 8.62 -19.51
CA ALA A 63 5.98 8.36 -18.42
C ALA A 63 7.34 8.98 -18.75
N ASP A 64 7.90 9.75 -17.83
CA ASP A 64 9.28 10.22 -17.88
C ASP A 64 10.24 9.00 -17.84
N PRO A 65 11.19 8.87 -18.79
CA PRO A 65 12.19 7.80 -18.78
C PRO A 65 13.00 7.69 -17.48
N HIS A 66 13.31 8.81 -16.83
CA HIS A 66 14.03 8.79 -15.57
C HIS A 66 13.17 8.23 -14.43
N MET A 67 11.91 8.67 -14.34
CA MET A 67 10.93 8.06 -13.43
C MET A 67 10.77 6.55 -13.67
N CYS A 68 10.71 6.10 -14.94
CA CYS A 68 10.66 4.68 -15.26
C CYS A 68 11.88 3.91 -14.73
N TYR A 69 13.08 4.49 -14.86
CA TYR A 69 14.31 3.91 -14.31
C TYR A 69 14.27 3.80 -12.78
N LEU A 70 13.84 4.86 -12.09
CA LEU A 70 13.70 4.84 -10.62
C LEU A 70 12.69 3.78 -10.18
N LEU A 71 11.57 3.65 -10.89
CA LEU A 71 10.57 2.63 -10.61
C LEU A 71 11.14 1.21 -10.81
N GLU A 72 11.85 0.97 -11.91
CA GLU A 72 12.53 -0.32 -12.12
C GLU A 72 13.53 -0.63 -11.00
N ARG A 73 14.36 0.35 -10.63
CA ARG A 73 15.31 0.24 -9.52
C ARG A 73 14.60 -0.11 -8.20
N GLY A 74 13.50 0.57 -7.89
CA GLY A 74 12.71 0.33 -6.67
C GLY A 74 12.07 -1.05 -6.63
N MET A 75 11.59 -1.54 -7.78
CA MET A 75 10.98 -2.87 -7.88
C MET A 75 11.98 -4.01 -7.65
N ARG A 76 13.27 -3.82 -7.95
CA ARG A 76 14.31 -4.84 -7.73
C ARG A 76 14.43 -5.25 -6.26
N THR A 77 14.09 -4.37 -5.32
CA THR A 77 14.12 -4.66 -3.87
C THR A 77 12.75 -4.92 -3.27
N LEU A 78 11.67 -4.94 -4.07
CA LEU A 78 10.30 -5.14 -3.58
C LEU A 78 10.17 -6.43 -2.76
N HIS A 79 10.75 -7.52 -3.24
CA HIS A 79 10.73 -8.83 -2.58
C HIS A 79 11.46 -8.85 -1.23
N ALA A 80 12.40 -7.92 -1.00
CA ALA A 80 13.11 -7.78 0.28
C ALA A 80 12.40 -6.80 1.22
N ARG A 81 11.81 -5.71 0.68
CA ARG A 81 11.10 -4.69 1.46
C ARG A 81 9.74 -5.16 1.97
N MET A 82 8.93 -5.80 1.11
CA MET A 82 7.55 -6.14 1.46
C MET A 82 7.40 -7.13 2.63
N PRO A 83 8.25 -8.17 2.78
CA PRO A 83 8.23 -9.01 3.98
C PRO A 83 8.43 -8.20 5.27
N ILE A 84 9.36 -7.23 5.26
CA ILE A 84 9.66 -6.39 6.42
C ILE A 84 8.48 -5.48 6.72
N HIS A 85 7.88 -4.85 5.71
CA HIS A 85 6.67 -4.05 5.89
C HIS A 85 5.54 -4.87 6.52
N ALA A 86 5.27 -6.06 5.98
CA ALA A 86 4.19 -6.92 6.44
C ALA A 86 4.44 -7.47 7.86
N SER A 87 5.69 -7.81 8.21
CA SER A 87 6.01 -8.27 9.57
C SER A 87 5.92 -7.12 10.58
N ASN A 88 6.41 -5.94 10.23
CA ASN A 88 6.40 -4.78 11.12
C ASN A 88 4.97 -4.31 11.39
N SER A 89 4.14 -4.17 10.35
CA SER A 89 2.74 -3.75 10.52
C SER A 89 1.95 -4.75 11.36
N ALA A 90 2.13 -6.05 11.14
CA ALA A 90 1.47 -7.10 11.91
C ALA A 90 1.90 -7.09 13.40
N ASP A 91 3.19 -6.92 13.69
CA ASP A 91 3.68 -6.82 15.08
C ASP A 91 3.13 -5.57 15.77
N ILE A 92 3.18 -4.40 15.10
CA ILE A 92 2.62 -3.15 15.65
C ILE A 92 1.11 -3.27 15.86
N ALA A 93 0.37 -3.83 14.90
CA ALA A 93 -1.07 -4.05 15.00
C ALA A 93 -1.43 -4.87 16.25
N LYS A 94 -0.70 -5.97 16.48
CA LYS A 94 -0.90 -6.84 17.64
C LYS A 94 -0.60 -6.13 18.96
N ARG A 95 0.46 -5.31 19.00
CA ARG A 95 0.81 -4.52 20.19
C ARG A 95 -0.25 -3.45 20.50
N LEU A 96 -0.75 -2.78 19.47
CA LEU A 96 -1.80 -1.76 19.61
C LEU A 96 -3.13 -2.36 20.02
N GLU A 97 -3.48 -3.57 19.55
CA GLU A 97 -4.74 -4.24 19.90
C GLU A 97 -4.87 -4.50 21.41
N GLY A 98 -3.73 -4.70 22.09
CA GLY A 98 -3.68 -4.86 23.54
C GLY A 98 -3.46 -3.57 24.36
N HIS A 99 -3.44 -2.39 23.73
CA HIS A 99 -3.06 -1.14 24.40
C HIS A 99 -4.28 -0.36 24.93
N ASP A 100 -4.27 0.03 26.20
CA ASP A 100 -5.41 0.65 26.89
C ASP A 100 -5.92 1.96 26.24
N MET A 101 -5.05 2.72 25.57
CA MET A 101 -5.44 3.96 24.87
C MET A 101 -5.94 3.73 23.44
N VAL A 102 -5.93 2.50 22.93
CA VAL A 102 -6.42 2.16 21.59
C VAL A 102 -7.83 1.58 21.73
N GLU A 103 -8.76 2.11 20.94
CA GLU A 103 -10.16 1.66 20.91
C GLU A 103 -10.37 0.56 19.88
N LYS A 104 -9.70 0.67 18.73
CA LYS A 104 -9.86 -0.26 17.61
C LYS A 104 -8.59 -0.31 16.79
N VAL A 105 -8.21 -1.51 16.35
CA VAL A 105 -7.16 -1.71 15.33
C VAL A 105 -7.80 -2.26 14.07
N ILE A 106 -7.36 -1.76 12.92
CA ILE A 106 -7.81 -2.17 11.59
C ILE A 106 -6.57 -2.68 10.86
N HIS A 107 -6.36 -4.00 10.92
CA HIS A 107 -5.25 -4.66 10.26
C HIS A 107 -5.68 -6.04 9.78
N THR A 108 -5.33 -6.38 8.54
CA THR A 108 -5.79 -7.60 7.85
C THR A 108 -5.27 -8.90 8.46
N SER A 109 -4.22 -8.85 9.28
CA SER A 109 -3.69 -10.02 9.99
C SER A 109 -4.36 -10.32 11.34
N LEU A 110 -5.29 -9.48 11.80
CA LEU A 110 -5.98 -9.67 13.08
C LEU A 110 -7.32 -10.37 12.86
N GLU A 111 -7.64 -11.37 13.69
CA GLU A 111 -8.94 -12.08 13.66
C GLU A 111 -10.12 -11.14 13.95
N SER A 112 -9.86 -10.03 14.65
CA SER A 112 -10.83 -8.96 14.91
C SER A 112 -11.22 -8.16 13.66
N HIS A 113 -10.46 -8.29 12.55
CA HIS A 113 -10.77 -7.60 11.30
C HIS A 113 -11.99 -8.25 10.62
N PRO A 114 -13.01 -7.48 10.20
CA PRO A 114 -14.23 -8.03 9.60
C PRO A 114 -13.98 -8.93 8.38
N ASP A 115 -12.97 -8.59 7.58
CA ASP A 115 -12.58 -9.33 6.38
C ASP A 115 -11.37 -10.27 6.58
N PHE A 116 -11.04 -10.69 7.81
CA PHE A 116 -9.87 -11.52 8.11
C PHE A 116 -9.74 -12.75 7.18
N GLU A 117 -10.81 -13.52 7.04
CA GLU A 117 -10.84 -14.72 6.17
C GLU A 117 -10.64 -14.38 4.69
N ILE A 118 -11.19 -13.26 4.23
CA ILE A 118 -11.01 -12.80 2.85
C ILE A 118 -9.56 -12.38 2.65
N ALA A 119 -8.99 -11.62 3.59
CA ALA A 119 -7.62 -11.14 3.51
C ALA A 119 -6.62 -12.31 3.50
N ASN A 120 -6.83 -13.34 4.33
CA ASN A 120 -6.01 -14.55 4.30
C ASN A 120 -6.06 -15.28 2.95
N ARG A 121 -7.20 -15.23 2.24
CA ARG A 121 -7.33 -15.85 0.92
C ARG A 121 -6.74 -15.00 -0.21
N THR A 122 -6.89 -13.67 -0.15
CA THR A 122 -6.57 -12.77 -1.27
C THR A 122 -5.20 -12.11 -1.15
N MET A 123 -4.75 -11.84 0.08
CA MET A 123 -3.47 -11.21 0.39
C MET A 123 -2.74 -11.91 1.55
N PRO A 124 -2.49 -13.23 1.47
CA PRO A 124 -1.94 -14.04 2.58
C PRO A 124 -0.57 -13.59 3.10
N ARG A 125 0.15 -12.78 2.33
CA ARG A 125 1.46 -12.24 2.70
C ARG A 125 1.39 -10.89 3.41
N GLY A 126 0.20 -10.33 3.58
CA GLY A 126 -0.03 -9.05 4.25
C GLY A 126 0.47 -7.83 3.47
N SER A 127 0.42 -6.67 4.12
CA SER A 127 0.95 -5.38 3.62
C SER A 127 1.48 -4.56 4.79
N GLY A 128 2.16 -3.44 4.52
CA GLY A 128 2.60 -2.52 5.57
C GLY A 128 1.54 -1.56 6.09
N MET A 129 0.29 -1.66 5.64
CA MET A 129 -0.77 -0.71 6.02
C MET A 129 -1.42 -1.10 7.34
N LEU A 130 -1.58 -0.11 8.22
CA LEU A 130 -2.19 -0.25 9.53
C LEU A 130 -2.99 1.02 9.83
N ALA A 131 -4.21 0.86 10.35
CA ALA A 131 -4.98 1.96 10.90
C ALA A 131 -5.48 1.57 12.30
N PHE A 132 -5.70 2.56 13.15
CA PHE A 132 -6.22 2.35 14.50
C PHE A 132 -6.90 3.63 15.02
N VAL A 133 -7.74 3.47 16.04
CA VAL A 133 -8.50 4.55 16.66
C VAL A 133 -7.99 4.74 18.08
N ILE A 134 -7.58 5.97 18.42
CA ILE A 134 -7.12 6.35 19.75
C ILE A 134 -8.29 6.89 20.58
N LYS A 135 -8.33 6.55 21.87
CA LYS A 135 -9.32 7.08 22.82
C LYS A 135 -9.09 8.57 23.08
N GLY A 136 -10.19 9.32 23.19
CA GLY A 136 -10.16 10.76 23.49
C GLY A 136 -10.20 11.67 22.25
N GLY A 137 -10.40 11.11 21.05
CA GLY A 137 -10.65 11.88 19.84
C GLY A 137 -9.42 12.63 19.30
N ASP A 138 -9.69 13.68 18.53
CA ASP A 138 -8.68 14.40 17.74
C ASP A 138 -7.53 14.96 18.59
N ASP A 139 -7.82 15.49 19.78
CA ASP A 139 -6.79 16.04 20.67
C ASP A 139 -5.77 14.97 21.10
N SER A 140 -6.24 13.76 21.44
CA SER A 140 -5.37 12.63 21.76
C SER A 140 -4.59 12.15 20.54
N ALA A 141 -5.23 12.10 19.37
CA ALA A 141 -4.59 11.69 18.13
C ALA A 141 -3.47 12.66 17.71
N LEU A 142 -3.74 13.96 17.73
CA LEU A 142 -2.75 15.00 17.45
C LEU A 142 -1.58 14.97 18.44
N LYS A 143 -1.86 14.75 19.72
CA LYS A 143 -0.81 14.62 20.74
C LYS A 143 0.04 13.38 20.50
N PHE A 144 -0.57 12.26 20.12
CA PHE A 144 0.14 11.04 19.75
C PHE A 144 1.07 11.30 18.57
N MET A 145 0.56 11.85 17.45
CA MET A 145 1.38 12.12 16.26
C MET A 145 2.57 13.03 16.57
N LYS A 146 2.36 14.09 17.37
CA LYS A 146 3.43 15.01 17.80
C LYS A 146 4.46 14.40 18.74
N SER A 147 4.16 13.24 19.33
CA SER A 147 5.07 12.54 20.25
C SER A 147 5.94 11.48 19.59
N LEU A 148 5.81 11.28 18.28
CA LEU A 148 6.58 10.29 17.53
C LEU A 148 7.94 10.86 17.13
N ASP A 149 9.02 10.12 17.43
CA ASP A 149 10.39 10.52 17.09
C ASP A 149 10.92 9.87 15.79
N ILE A 150 10.37 8.70 15.41
CA ILE A 150 10.83 7.90 14.26
C ILE A 150 9.88 8.02 13.06
N ILE A 151 8.59 8.23 13.33
CA ILE A 151 7.52 8.21 12.34
C ILE A 151 7.22 9.65 11.93
N PHE A 152 7.24 9.93 10.62
CA PHE A 152 7.00 11.27 10.09
C PHE A 152 5.52 11.51 9.76
N GLU A 153 5.02 12.71 10.06
CA GLU A 153 3.70 13.15 9.60
C GLU A 153 3.75 13.49 8.09
N ALA A 154 3.10 12.68 7.24
CA ALA A 154 3.06 12.91 5.81
C ALA A 154 1.92 12.15 5.11
N THR A 155 1.32 12.75 4.07
CA THR A 155 0.17 12.23 3.31
C THR A 155 0.52 11.16 2.25
N SER A 156 1.69 10.52 2.35
CA SER A 156 2.12 9.44 1.44
C SER A 156 2.31 8.12 2.20
N LEU A 157 2.68 7.05 1.49
CA LEU A 157 2.83 5.71 2.08
C LEU A 157 3.73 4.81 1.23
N GLY A 158 4.15 3.69 1.82
CA GLY A 158 4.82 2.59 1.11
C GLY A 158 6.29 2.83 0.76
N GLY A 159 6.89 3.91 1.28
CA GLY A 159 8.33 4.16 1.28
C GLY A 159 9.08 3.29 2.29
N VAL A 160 10.39 3.51 2.44
CA VAL A 160 11.21 2.82 3.45
C VAL A 160 11.05 3.43 4.84
N GLU A 161 10.60 4.69 4.89
CA GLU A 161 10.29 5.45 6.08
C GLU A 161 8.91 5.05 6.65
N SER A 162 8.76 5.16 7.97
CA SER A 162 7.45 5.04 8.63
C SER A 162 6.75 6.40 8.64
N LEU A 163 5.48 6.42 8.23
CA LEU A 163 4.66 7.63 8.14
C LEU A 163 3.38 7.49 8.97
N VAL A 164 2.83 8.63 9.42
CA VAL A 164 1.53 8.75 10.08
C VAL A 164 0.71 9.86 9.42
N GLU A 165 -0.60 9.68 9.39
CA GLU A 165 -1.63 10.62 8.92
C GLU A 165 -2.86 10.52 9.82
#